data_AF-A0A937IQE1-F1
#
_entry.id   AF-A0A937IQE1-F1
#
_cell.length_a   1.000
_cell.length_b   1.000
_cell.length_c   1.000
_cell.angle_alpha   90.00
_cell.angle_beta   90.00
_cell.angle_gamma   90.00
#
_symmetry.space_group_name_H-M   'P 1'
#
loop_
_entity.id
_entity.type
_entity.pdbx_description
1 polymer ?
#
loop_
_entity_poly.entity_id
_entity_poly.type
_entity_poly.pdbx_seq_one_letter_code
_entity_poly.pdbx_strand_id
1 'polypeptide(L)' 'MYRYEKFRQCLSEISESHVSETDASEAFYNLSGFMSLLIKINEREQIVPKNKSNNHENQ' A
#
# COMPACT_ATOMS: atom_id res chain seq x y z
N MET A 1 -12.72 -23.51 -1.76
CA MET A 1 -13.83 -22.93 -2.56
C MET A 1 -14.58 -21.83 -1.79
N TYR A 2 -15.06 -22.09 -0.56
CA TYR A 2 -15.88 -21.16 0.24
C TYR A 2 -15.29 -19.76 0.55
N ARG A 3 -13.97 -19.64 0.76
CA ARG A 3 -13.34 -18.34 1.08
C ARG A 3 -13.24 -17.40 -0.12
N TYR A 4 -13.02 -17.96 -1.32
CA TYR A 4 -12.92 -17.18 -2.55
C TYR A 4 -14.29 -16.58 -2.92
N GLU A 5 -15.37 -17.37 -2.80
CA GLU A 5 -16.72 -16.87 -3.08
C GLU A 5 -17.15 -15.79 -2.09
N LYS A 6 -16.86 -15.95 -0.79
CA LYS A 6 -17.11 -14.89 0.22
C LYS A 6 -16.34 -13.61 -0.06
N PHE A 7 -15.07 -13.73 -0.43
CA PHE A 7 -14.25 -12.57 -0.77
C PHE A 7 -14.81 -11.85 -2.00
N ARG A 8 -15.17 -12.60 -3.03
CA ARG A 8 -15.74 -12.05 -4.26
C ARG A 8 -17.12 -11.40 -4.03
N GLN A 9 -17.94 -11.97 -3.15
CA GLN A 9 -19.23 -11.40 -2.74
C GLN A 9 -19.05 -10.08 -1.93
N CYS A 10 -18.10 -10.06 -1.01
CA CYS A 10 -17.76 -8.84 -0.27
C CYS A 10 -17.27 -7.73 -1.22
N LEU A 11 -16.46 -8.07 -2.23
CA LEU A 11 -16.04 -7.12 -3.25
C LEU A 11 -17.20 -6.63 -4.12
N SER A 12 -18.17 -7.47 -4.47
CA SER A 12 -19.35 -7.02 -5.23
C SER A 12 -20.23 -6.06 -4.43
N GLU A 13 -20.40 -6.30 -3.13
CA GLU A 13 -21.14 -5.40 -2.24
C GLU A 13 -20.46 -4.03 -2.11
N ILE A 14 -19.13 -4.00 -2.11
CA ILE A 14 -18.35 -2.74 -2.15
C ILE A 14 -18.52 -2.04 -3.50
N SER A 15 -18.55 -2.79 -4.61
CA SER A 15 -18.73 -2.21 -5.96
C SER A 15 -20.13 -1.61 -6.19
N GLU A 16 -21.13 -2.08 -5.45
CA GLU A 16 -22.49 -1.53 -5.47
C GLU A 16 -22.67 -0.34 -4.51
N SER A 17 -21.75 -0.17 -3.53
CA SER A 17 -21.72 1.02 -2.70
C SER A 17 -21.13 2.18 -3.51
N HIS A 18 -21.89 3.27 -3.62
CA HIS A 18 -21.41 4.48 -4.28
C HIS A 18 -20.32 5.10 -3.41
N VAL A 19 -19.05 4.74 -3.66
CA VAL A 19 -17.91 5.43 -3.05
C VAL A 19 -17.96 6.87 -3.56
N SER A 20 -18.16 7.82 -2.67
CA SER A 20 -18.12 9.23 -3.07
C SER A 20 -16.69 9.61 -3.40
N GLU A 21 -16.52 10.64 -4.23
CA GLU A 21 -15.20 11.20 -4.50
C GLU A 21 -14.51 11.67 -3.21
N THR A 22 -15.28 12.13 -2.23
CA THR A 22 -14.82 12.50 -0.89
C THR A 22 -14.23 11.29 -0.15
N ASP A 23 -14.94 10.16 -0.12
CA ASP A 23 -14.49 8.95 0.56
C ASP A 23 -13.21 8.40 -0.09
N ALA A 24 -13.15 8.41 -1.42
CA ALA A 24 -11.97 7.98 -2.18
C ALA A 24 -10.77 8.90 -1.91
N SER A 25 -10.99 10.20 -1.87
CA SER A 25 -9.97 11.20 -1.56
C SER A 25 -9.43 11.03 -0.14
N GLU A 26 -10.30 10.87 0.85
CA GLU A 26 -9.90 10.66 2.24
C GLU A 26 -9.11 9.35 2.40
N ALA A 27 -9.56 8.26 1.77
CA ALA A 27 -8.84 6.99 1.76
C ALA A 27 -7.44 7.13 1.14
N PHE A 28 -7.31 7.89 0.05
CA PHE A 28 -6.02 8.18 -0.58
C PHE A 28 -5.08 8.97 0.34
N TYR A 29 -5.56 10.02 1.00
CA TYR A 29 -4.76 10.80 1.94
C TYR A 29 -4.27 9.96 3.13
N ASN A 30 -5.16 9.17 3.70
CA ASN A 30 -4.82 8.30 4.83
C ASN A 30 -3.80 7.23 4.43
N LEU A 31 -3.99 6.58 3.28
CA LEU A 31 -3.08 5.55 2.80
C LEU A 31 -1.72 6.12 2.41
N SER A 32 -1.67 7.28 1.75
CA SER A 32 -0.42 7.95 1.39
C SER A 32 0.38 8.38 2.62
N GLY A 33 -0.29 8.91 3.64
CA GLY A 33 0.34 9.24 4.93
C GLY A 33 0.93 8.02 5.62
N PHE A 34 0.18 6.92 5.69
CA PHE A 34 0.65 5.66 6.27
C PHE A 34 1.87 5.10 5.52
N MET A 35 1.82 5.07 4.19
CA MET A 35 2.95 4.61 3.35
C MET A 35 4.19 5.49 3.53
N SER A 36 4.03 6.81 3.67
CA SER A 36 5.14 7.73 3.96
C SER A 36 5.81 7.40 5.30
N LEU A 37 5.03 7.07 6.34
CA LEU A 37 5.57 6.66 7.63
C LEU A 37 6.33 5.33 7.53
N LEU A 38 5.78 4.34 6.82
CA LEU A 38 6.47 3.06 6.59
C LEU A 38 7.80 3.24 5.87
N ILE A 39 7.87 4.12 4.87
CA ILE A 39 9.13 4.44 4.17
C ILE A 39 10.14 5.03 5.15
N LYS A 40 9.74 6.03 5.95
CA LYS A 40 10.64 6.67 6.94
C LYS A 40 11.15 5.68 7.98
N ILE A 41 10.30 4.78 8.46
CA ILE A 41 10.69 3.70 9.38
C ILE A 41 11.69 2.79 8.68
N ASN A 42 11.40 2.34 7.47
CA ASN A 42 12.30 1.49 6.70
C ASN A 42 13.66 2.15 6.45
N GLU A 43 13.71 3.46 6.25
CA GLU A 43 14.95 4.21 6.06
C GLU A 43 15.82 4.28 7.32
N ARG A 44 15.18 4.45 8.48
CA ARG A 44 15.87 4.50 9.78
C ARG A 44 16.32 3.12 10.23
N GLU A 45 15.42 2.15 10.17
CA GLU A 45 15.60 0.83 10.78
C GLU A 45 16.16 -0.20 9.79
N GLN A 46 16.24 0.11 8.48
CA GLN A 46 16.71 -0.79 7.41
C GLN A 46 16.00 -2.16 7.42
N ILE A 47 14.71 -2.18 7.81
CA ILE A 47 13.89 -3.40 7.94
C ILE A 47 13.91 -4.21 6.63
N VAL A 48 13.74 -3.51 5.52
CA VAL A 48 14.00 -4.02 4.18
C VAL A 48 15.40 -3.56 3.79
N PRO A 49 16.34 -4.49 3.57
CA PRO A 49 17.68 -4.16 3.10
C PRO A 49 17.56 -3.35 1.81
N LYS A 50 17.96 -2.08 1.84
CA LYS A 50 18.24 -1.38 0.59
C LYS A 50 19.49 -2.06 0.04
N ASN A 51 19.38 -2.74 -1.11
CA ASN A 51 20.56 -3.17 -1.85
C ASN A 51 21.43 -1.93 -2.01
N LYS A 52 22.55 -1.87 -1.27
CA LYS A 52 23.61 -0.93 -1.59
C LYS A 52 24.14 -1.45 -2.92
N SER A 53 23.61 -0.93 -4.02
CA SER A 53 24.31 -1.00 -5.29
C SER A 53 25.64 -0.33 -5.02
N ASN A 54 26.65 -1.15 -4.78
CA ASN A 54 28.02 -0.71 -4.75
C ASN A 54 28.30 -0.21 -6.17
N ASN A 55 28.14 1.10 -6.40
CA ASN A 55 28.79 1.78 -7.50
C ASN A 55 30.30 1.77 -7.19
N HIS A 56 30.90 0.60 -7.32
CA HIS A 56 32.33 0.42 -7.52
C HIS A 56 32.50 -0.08 -8.96
N GLU A 57 32.33 0.82 -9.91
CA GLU A 57 32.88 0.74 -11.25
C GLU A 57 33.31 2.16 -11.62
N ASN A 58 34.53 2.48 -12.03
CA ASN A 58 35.85 1.88 -11.95
C ASN A 58 36.82 3.08 -12.05
N GLN A 59 38.01 2.93 -11.49
CA GLN A 59 39.16 3.79 -11.80
C GLN A 59 39.53 3.72 -13.28
#